data_AF-A0A7C3KU83-F1
#
_entry.id   AF-A0A7C3KU83-F1
#
_cell.length_a   1.000
_cell.length_b   1.000
_cell.length_c   1.000
_cell.angle_alpha   90.00
_cell.angle_beta   90.00
_cell.angle_gamma   90.00
#
_symmetry.space_group_name_H-M   'P 1'
#
loop_
_entity.id
_entity.type
_entity.pdbx_description
1 polymer ?
#
loop_
_entity_poly.entity_id
_entity_poly.type
_entity_poly.pdbx_seq_one_letter_code
_entity_poly.pdbx_strand_id
1 'polypeptide(L)'
;MSVNDTDACGSLCVQFACALSGTYQWNFGDGNNSIQQNPSHCYTVPGDYNVSLTVTDANGCSGTATNLNWIHVYPQPAAAFSADPIVTTIMSPTVSFTDLSSGASAWTWTFGDALGGSTQQHPTYTYADTGYYQVMLITTNQYGCADTAYLGIDINDDFTFYAPNSFTPNGDGKNDTWSPYGIGIDAGDYRLLIYDRWGNLI
;
A
#
# COMPACT_ATOMS: atom_id res chain seq x y z
N MET A 1 -40.87 0.97 -3.28
CA MET A 1 -39.77 0.53 -2.41
C MET A 1 -38.61 1.47 -2.56
N SER A 2 -37.78 1.63 -1.53
CA SER A 2 -36.56 2.46 -1.56
C SER A 2 -35.42 1.76 -0.81
N VAL A 3 -34.19 2.21 -1.05
CA VAL A 3 -32.96 1.73 -0.41
C VAL A 3 -32.08 2.95 -0.09
N ASN A 4 -31.26 2.86 0.96
CA ASN A 4 -30.40 3.96 1.40
C ASN A 4 -29.11 4.11 0.59
N ASP A 5 -28.68 3.05 -0.09
CA ASP A 5 -27.49 3.00 -0.92
C ASP A 5 -27.65 1.94 -2.01
N THR A 6 -26.94 2.07 -3.11
CA THR A 6 -27.05 1.19 -4.27
C THR A 6 -25.73 0.59 -4.71
N ASP A 7 -24.59 1.10 -4.25
CA ASP A 7 -23.29 0.66 -4.76
C ASP A 7 -22.14 0.78 -3.76
N ALA A 8 -21.27 -0.23 -3.74
CA ALA A 8 -20.00 -0.17 -3.00
C ALA A 8 -18.97 -1.17 -3.53
N CYS A 9 -17.73 -1.00 -3.09
CA CYS A 9 -16.63 -1.93 -3.34
C CYS A 9 -16.56 -3.00 -2.24
N GLY A 10 -16.36 -4.25 -2.63
CA GLY A 10 -16.21 -5.40 -1.73
C GLY A 10 -17.52 -5.90 -1.15
N SER A 11 -18.14 -5.13 -0.26
CA SER A 11 -19.41 -5.49 0.38
C SER A 11 -20.29 -4.27 0.63
N LEU A 12 -21.60 -4.48 0.57
CA LEU A 12 -22.59 -3.42 0.74
C LEU A 12 -23.72 -3.87 1.67
N CYS A 13 -23.88 -3.18 2.81
CA CYS A 13 -25.00 -3.39 3.72
C CYS A 13 -26.01 -2.25 3.58
N VAL A 14 -27.23 -2.58 3.18
CA VAL A 14 -28.30 -1.61 2.91
C VAL A 14 -29.53 -1.87 3.77
N GLN A 15 -30.32 -0.81 3.93
CA GLN A 15 -31.63 -0.86 4.53
C GLN A 15 -32.68 -0.60 3.47
N PHE A 16 -33.55 -1.57 3.26
CA PHE A 16 -34.72 -1.43 2.40
C PHE A 16 -35.89 -0.85 3.19
N ALA A 17 -36.75 -0.13 2.47
CA ALA A 17 -37.96 0.42 3.05
C ALA A 17 -39.18 0.24 2.15
N CYS A 18 -40.32 -0.02 2.79
CA CYS A 18 -41.64 -0.04 2.17
C CYS A 18 -42.64 0.83 2.96
N ALA A 19 -43.27 1.78 2.28
CA ALA A 19 -44.29 2.66 2.87
C ALA A 19 -45.72 2.07 2.84
N LEU A 20 -45.92 0.94 2.14
CA LEU A 20 -47.23 0.28 2.06
C LEU A 20 -47.47 -0.59 3.30
N SER A 21 -48.74 -0.75 3.69
CA SER A 21 -49.15 -1.66 4.76
C SER A 21 -49.57 -3.00 4.18
N GLY A 22 -49.10 -4.10 4.78
CA GLY A 22 -49.45 -5.46 4.38
C GLY A 22 -48.48 -6.49 4.94
N THR A 23 -48.46 -7.68 4.34
CA THR A 23 -47.38 -8.65 4.52
C THR A 23 -46.36 -8.50 3.41
N TYR A 24 -45.08 -8.66 3.74
CA TYR A 24 -43.97 -8.40 2.83
C TYR A 24 -43.25 -9.70 2.46
N GLN A 25 -42.80 -9.78 1.22
CA GLN A 25 -41.88 -10.80 0.76
C GLN A 25 -40.83 -10.15 -0.14
N TRP A 26 -39.67 -9.94 0.44
CA TRP A 26 -38.47 -9.47 -0.25
C TRP A 26 -37.70 -10.63 -0.84
N ASN A 27 -37.20 -10.43 -2.04
CA ASN A 27 -36.16 -11.24 -2.67
C ASN A 27 -35.02 -10.29 -3.06
N PHE A 28 -33.83 -10.51 -2.50
CA PHE A 28 -32.68 -9.63 -2.68
C PHE A 28 -31.86 -9.93 -3.92
N GLY A 29 -32.18 -11.00 -4.66
CA GLY A 29 -31.51 -11.39 -5.90
C GLY A 29 -30.24 -12.23 -5.71
N ASP A 30 -29.83 -12.47 -4.46
CA ASP A 30 -28.65 -13.25 -4.07
C ASP A 30 -28.99 -14.61 -3.45
N GLY A 31 -30.28 -14.99 -3.48
CA GLY A 31 -30.82 -16.19 -2.85
C GLY A 31 -31.34 -15.97 -1.42
N ASN A 32 -31.15 -14.78 -0.84
CA ASN A 32 -31.70 -14.41 0.46
C ASN A 32 -33.02 -13.63 0.32
N ASN A 33 -33.87 -13.80 1.34
CA ASN A 33 -35.23 -13.29 1.38
C ASN A 33 -35.53 -12.63 2.74
N SER A 34 -36.56 -11.81 2.81
CA SER A 34 -37.06 -11.29 4.10
C SER A 34 -38.57 -11.07 4.09
N ILE A 35 -39.19 -11.15 5.27
CA ILE A 35 -40.61 -10.84 5.50
C ILE A 35 -40.82 -9.56 6.31
N GLN A 36 -39.74 -8.88 6.70
CA GLN A 36 -39.83 -7.62 7.43
C GLN A 36 -40.26 -6.49 6.49
N GLN A 37 -40.95 -5.48 7.03
CA GLN A 37 -41.32 -4.30 6.26
C GLN A 37 -40.09 -3.53 5.76
N ASN A 38 -39.12 -3.32 6.65
CA ASN A 38 -37.91 -2.54 6.41
C ASN A 38 -36.66 -3.37 6.79
N PRO A 39 -36.30 -4.40 6.01
CA PRO A 39 -35.17 -5.27 6.34
C PRO A 39 -33.83 -4.58 6.07
N SER A 40 -32.83 -4.93 6.87
CA SER A 40 -31.42 -4.74 6.52
C SER A 40 -30.89 -5.99 5.81
N HIS A 41 -30.07 -5.81 4.78
CA HIS A 41 -29.42 -6.90 4.05
C HIS A 41 -28.00 -6.53 3.64
N CYS A 42 -27.09 -7.51 3.65
CA CYS A 42 -25.69 -7.32 3.28
C CYS A 42 -25.32 -8.20 2.09
N TYR A 43 -24.86 -7.56 1.02
CA TYR A 43 -24.30 -8.19 -0.15
C TYR A 43 -22.78 -8.29 0.01
N THR A 44 -22.25 -9.50 0.14
CA THR A 44 -20.80 -9.75 0.40
C THR A 44 -20.05 -10.29 -0.80
N VAL A 45 -20.75 -10.56 -1.91
CA VAL A 45 -20.17 -11.08 -3.15
C VAL A 45 -20.31 -9.99 -4.21
N PRO A 46 -19.26 -9.72 -5.00
CA PRO A 46 -19.38 -8.80 -6.13
C PRO A 46 -20.40 -9.28 -7.16
N GLY A 47 -21.26 -8.38 -7.63
CA GLY A 47 -22.30 -8.66 -8.60
C GLY A 47 -23.37 -7.58 -8.67
N ASP A 48 -24.23 -7.72 -9.68
CA ASP A 48 -25.42 -6.90 -9.85
C ASP A 48 -26.65 -7.69 -9.40
N TYR A 49 -27.48 -7.08 -8.55
CA TYR A 49 -28.62 -7.75 -7.93
C TYR A 49 -29.96 -7.13 -8.34
N ASN A 50 -30.87 -7.99 -8.77
CA ASN A 50 -32.28 -7.66 -8.98
C ASN A 50 -33.01 -7.82 -7.66
N VAL A 51 -33.67 -6.76 -7.19
CA VAL A 51 -34.46 -6.82 -5.95
C VAL A 51 -35.93 -6.79 -6.32
N SER A 52 -36.72 -7.66 -5.69
CA SER A 52 -38.17 -7.59 -5.79
C SER A 52 -38.83 -7.60 -4.41
N LEU A 53 -39.95 -6.89 -4.33
CA LEU A 53 -40.82 -6.85 -3.17
C LEU A 53 -42.23 -7.20 -3.63
N THR A 54 -42.80 -8.25 -3.03
CA THR A 54 -44.23 -8.52 -3.09
C THR A 54 -44.88 -8.05 -1.80
N VAL A 55 -45.93 -7.23 -1.93
CA VAL A 55 -46.79 -6.81 -0.81
C VAL A 55 -48.18 -7.38 -1.02
N THR A 56 -48.72 -8.03 0.01
CA THR A 56 -50.11 -8.52 0.04
C THR A 56 -50.90 -7.73 1.07
N ASP A 57 -52.02 -7.16 0.66
CA ASP A 57 -52.91 -6.40 1.55
C ASP A 57 -53.79 -7.32 2.42
N ALA A 58 -54.58 -6.73 3.31
CA ALA A 58 -55.48 -7.47 4.20
C ALA A 58 -56.62 -8.20 3.47
N ASN A 59 -56.92 -7.82 2.21
CA ASN A 59 -57.94 -8.46 1.39
C ASN A 59 -57.35 -9.62 0.56
N GLY A 60 -56.05 -9.87 0.66
CA GLY A 60 -55.35 -10.91 -0.09
C GLY A 60 -54.91 -10.48 -1.49
N CYS A 61 -55.04 -9.20 -1.85
CA CYS A 61 -54.52 -8.68 -3.11
C CYS A 61 -53.02 -8.47 -3.02
N SER A 62 -52.26 -9.07 -3.94
CA SER A 62 -50.79 -8.95 -3.99
C SER A 62 -50.32 -8.13 -5.18
N GLY A 63 -49.30 -7.29 -4.97
CA GLY A 63 -48.56 -6.60 -6.02
C GLY A 63 -47.06 -6.80 -5.85
N THR A 64 -46.34 -6.96 -6.97
CA THR A 64 -44.88 -7.13 -6.98
C THR A 64 -44.22 -5.95 -7.70
N ALA A 65 -43.23 -5.35 -7.06
CA ALA A 65 -42.32 -4.39 -7.68
C ALA A 65 -40.94 -5.04 -7.82
N THR A 66 -40.31 -4.90 -9.00
CA THR A 66 -38.97 -5.42 -9.28
C THR A 66 -38.11 -4.29 -9.82
N ASN A 67 -36.97 -4.03 -9.18
CA ASN A 67 -35.92 -3.16 -9.69
C ASN A 67 -34.78 -4.04 -10.22
N LEU A 68 -34.48 -3.90 -11.51
CA LEU A 68 -33.42 -4.65 -12.19
C LEU A 68 -32.07 -3.95 -11.99
N ASN A 69 -31.01 -4.74 -11.74
CA ASN A 69 -29.65 -4.29 -11.45
C ASN A 69 -29.65 -3.10 -10.49
N TRP A 70 -30.36 -3.22 -9.37
CA TRP A 70 -30.58 -2.09 -8.47
C TRP A 70 -29.43 -1.90 -7.48
N ILE A 71 -28.78 -3.01 -7.11
CA ILE A 71 -27.65 -3.02 -6.20
C ILE A 71 -26.42 -3.50 -6.96
N HIS A 72 -25.33 -2.76 -6.86
CA HIS A 72 -24.06 -3.02 -7.53
C HIS A 72 -22.94 -3.21 -6.50
N VAL A 73 -22.41 -4.42 -6.38
CA VAL A 73 -21.23 -4.67 -5.54
C VAL A 73 -20.04 -4.90 -6.46
N TYR A 74 -19.09 -3.98 -6.44
CA TYR A 74 -17.89 -4.06 -7.28
C TYR A 74 -16.80 -4.89 -6.58
N PRO A 75 -15.98 -5.64 -7.33
CA PRO A 75 -14.86 -6.37 -6.74
C PRO A 75 -13.86 -5.39 -6.10
N GLN A 76 -13.38 -5.71 -4.89
CA GLN A 76 -12.31 -4.98 -4.23
C GLN A 76 -10.96 -5.47 -4.80
N PRO A 77 -10.08 -4.61 -5.33
CA PRO A 77 -8.71 -5.02 -5.61
C PRO A 77 -8.00 -5.35 -4.29
N ALA A 78 -7.02 -6.24 -4.30
CA ALA A 78 -6.15 -6.48 -3.16
C ALA A 78 -4.74 -6.04 -3.51
N ALA A 79 -4.31 -4.94 -2.91
CA ALA A 79 -2.99 -4.36 -3.13
C ALA A 79 -1.92 -5.21 -2.42
N ALA A 80 -0.87 -5.58 -3.14
CA ALA A 80 0.28 -6.27 -2.57
C ALA A 80 1.51 -6.02 -3.45
N PHE A 81 2.68 -5.95 -2.84
CA PHE A 81 3.93 -5.86 -3.58
C PHE A 81 5.11 -6.36 -2.76
N SER A 82 6.22 -6.60 -3.44
CA SER A 82 7.54 -6.86 -2.85
C SER A 82 8.56 -5.87 -3.36
N ALA A 83 9.68 -5.74 -2.64
CA ALA A 83 10.83 -4.95 -3.05
C ALA A 83 12.10 -5.79 -2.97
N ASP A 84 13.04 -5.54 -3.87
CA ASP A 84 14.37 -6.16 -3.87
C ASP A 84 15.44 -5.10 -4.22
N PRO A 85 16.38 -4.79 -3.32
CA PRO A 85 16.43 -5.23 -1.91
C PRO A 85 15.48 -4.43 -0.98
N ILE A 86 15.14 -5.01 0.18
CA ILE A 86 14.41 -4.29 1.25
C ILE A 86 15.36 -3.41 2.10
N VAL A 87 16.64 -3.79 2.15
CA VAL A 87 17.71 -3.06 2.85
C VAL A 87 18.90 -2.94 1.90
N THR A 88 19.39 -1.72 1.67
CA THR A 88 20.59 -1.46 0.86
C THR A 88 21.40 -0.31 1.44
N THR A 89 22.47 0.11 0.75
CA THR A 89 23.30 1.25 1.15
C THR A 89 23.19 2.39 0.15
N ILE A 90 23.61 3.59 0.55
CA ILE A 90 23.68 4.76 -0.33
C ILE A 90 24.63 4.58 -1.52
N MET A 91 25.53 3.59 -1.49
CA MET A 91 26.36 3.22 -2.64
C MET A 91 25.62 2.38 -3.69
N SER A 92 24.48 1.78 -3.35
CA SER A 92 23.60 1.07 -4.27
C SER A 92 22.12 1.31 -3.90
N PRO A 93 21.63 2.57 -3.95
CA PRO A 93 20.33 2.94 -3.40
C PRO A 93 19.15 2.62 -4.32
N THR A 94 19.37 1.77 -5.33
CA THR A 94 18.36 1.38 -6.31
C THR A 94 17.59 0.16 -5.83
N VAL A 95 16.27 0.28 -5.77
CA VAL A 95 15.34 -0.77 -5.35
C VAL A 95 14.35 -1.04 -6.47
N SER A 96 14.15 -2.33 -6.77
CA SER A 96 13.13 -2.79 -7.72
C SER A 96 11.87 -3.22 -6.99
N PHE A 97 10.71 -2.80 -7.48
CA PHE A 97 9.42 -3.14 -6.91
C PHE A 97 8.64 -4.05 -7.85
N THR A 98 8.04 -5.08 -7.28
CA THR A 98 7.22 -6.04 -8.01
C THR A 98 5.80 -5.99 -7.45
N ASP A 99 4.85 -5.51 -8.25
CA ASP A 99 3.43 -5.66 -7.97
C ASP A 99 3.01 -7.14 -7.87
N LEU A 100 2.27 -7.44 -6.82
CA LEU A 100 1.66 -8.74 -6.52
C LEU A 100 0.13 -8.59 -6.33
N SER A 101 -0.43 -7.44 -6.71
CA SER A 101 -1.83 -7.11 -6.48
C SER A 101 -2.76 -7.98 -7.32
N SER A 102 -3.98 -8.18 -6.83
CA SER A 102 -5.05 -8.87 -7.56
C SER A 102 -6.21 -7.91 -7.85
N GLY A 103 -6.83 -8.05 -9.03
CA GLY A 103 -7.98 -7.21 -9.41
C GLY A 103 -7.66 -5.74 -9.69
N ALA A 104 -6.38 -5.36 -9.77
CA ALA A 104 -5.93 -4.01 -10.10
C ALA A 104 -5.83 -3.78 -11.61
N SER A 105 -6.11 -2.56 -12.05
CA SER A 105 -5.92 -2.10 -13.44
C SER A 105 -5.08 -0.83 -13.58
N ALA A 106 -4.74 -0.19 -12.45
CA ALA A 106 -3.85 0.96 -12.39
C ALA A 106 -3.11 0.98 -11.04
N TRP A 107 -1.91 1.54 -11.05
CA TRP A 107 -0.98 1.59 -9.93
C TRP A 107 -0.54 3.03 -9.70
N THR A 108 -0.45 3.44 -8.45
CA THR A 108 0.13 4.72 -8.03
C THR A 108 1.07 4.46 -6.87
N TRP A 109 2.35 4.73 -7.09
CA TRP A 109 3.42 4.53 -6.13
C TRP A 109 3.87 5.85 -5.53
N THR A 110 4.16 5.86 -4.24
CA THR A 110 4.97 6.90 -3.59
C THR A 110 6.08 6.23 -2.80
N PHE A 111 7.31 6.72 -2.91
CA PHE A 111 8.47 6.06 -2.33
C PHE A 111 8.84 6.57 -0.93
N GLY A 112 8.03 7.41 -0.31
CA GLY A 112 8.20 7.85 1.08
C GLY A 112 9.21 8.98 1.31
N ASP A 113 9.87 9.47 0.25
CA ASP A 113 10.85 10.58 0.30
C ASP A 113 10.28 11.95 -0.09
N ALA A 114 8.98 12.01 -0.39
CA ALA A 114 8.26 13.19 -0.88
C ALA A 114 8.74 13.77 -2.23
N LEU A 115 9.63 13.06 -2.94
CA LEU A 115 10.19 13.50 -4.23
C LEU A 115 9.71 12.63 -5.39
N GLY A 116 9.57 11.32 -5.17
CA GLY A 116 9.30 10.35 -6.24
C GLY A 116 7.90 9.75 -6.24
N GLY A 117 7.42 9.40 -7.44
CA GLY A 117 6.26 8.55 -7.65
C GLY A 117 6.32 7.83 -8.99
N SER A 118 5.47 6.81 -9.16
CA SER A 118 5.39 6.04 -10.41
C SER A 118 3.97 5.54 -10.66
N THR A 119 3.65 5.29 -11.93
CA THR A 119 2.41 4.63 -12.36
C THR A 119 2.66 3.29 -13.08
N GLN A 120 3.93 2.87 -13.14
CA GLN A 120 4.30 1.57 -13.71
C GLN A 120 3.87 0.44 -12.78
N GLN A 121 3.54 -0.72 -13.34
CA GLN A 121 3.23 -1.91 -12.55
C GLN A 121 4.45 -2.42 -11.76
N HIS A 122 5.64 -2.43 -12.38
CA HIS A 122 6.88 -2.88 -11.75
C HIS A 122 7.95 -1.79 -11.86
N PRO A 123 7.91 -0.75 -11.00
CA PRO A 123 8.88 0.34 -11.07
C PRO A 123 10.22 -0.04 -10.42
N THR A 124 11.26 0.68 -10.83
CA THR A 124 12.53 0.75 -10.11
C THR A 124 12.70 2.19 -9.62
N TYR A 125 13.22 2.37 -8.40
CA TYR A 125 13.45 3.69 -7.81
C TYR A 125 14.83 3.77 -7.16
N THR A 126 15.47 4.93 -7.24
CA THR A 126 16.80 5.19 -6.67
C THR A 126 16.69 6.30 -5.64
N TYR A 127 17.00 5.99 -4.38
CA TYR A 127 16.95 6.96 -3.29
C TYR A 127 18.17 7.89 -3.29
N ALA A 128 17.97 9.15 -2.93
CA ALA A 128 19.01 10.17 -2.95
C ALA A 128 19.78 10.31 -1.63
N ASP A 129 19.21 9.83 -0.52
CA ASP A 129 19.77 9.97 0.82
C ASP A 129 19.53 8.69 1.63
N THR A 130 20.16 8.61 2.81
CA THR A 130 19.95 7.51 3.75
C THR A 130 18.70 7.72 4.59
N GLY A 131 18.19 6.62 5.13
CA GLY A 131 17.05 6.62 6.03
C GLY A 131 16.06 5.51 5.75
N TYR A 132 14.98 5.56 6.53
CA TYR A 132 13.86 4.64 6.43
C TYR A 132 12.72 5.27 5.63
N TYR A 133 12.37 4.64 4.52
CA TYR A 133 11.34 5.12 3.61
C TYR A 133 10.13 4.18 3.61
N GLN A 134 8.96 4.71 3.91
CA GLN A 134 7.71 3.96 3.81
C GLN A 134 7.14 4.09 2.40
N VAL A 135 7.28 3.04 1.60
CA VAL A 135 6.72 2.96 0.25
C VAL A 135 5.23 2.62 0.36
N MET A 136 4.42 3.31 -0.45
CA MET A 136 2.98 3.10 -0.55
C MET A 136 2.64 2.77 -2.00
N LEU A 137 1.83 1.72 -2.19
CA LEU A 137 1.20 1.37 -3.44
C LEU A 137 -0.32 1.51 -3.29
N ILE A 138 -0.93 2.38 -4.09
CA ILE A 138 -2.37 2.43 -4.28
C ILE A 138 -2.69 1.73 -5.59
N THR A 139 -3.52 0.70 -5.53
CA THR A 139 -4.06 0.05 -6.72
C THR A 139 -5.52 0.41 -6.91
N THR A 140 -5.93 0.60 -8.16
CA THR A 140 -7.31 0.91 -8.53
C THR A 140 -7.79 -0.02 -9.62
N ASN A 141 -9.07 -0.41 -9.58
CA ASN A 141 -9.70 -1.19 -10.64
C ASN A 141 -10.55 -0.31 -11.58
N GLN A 142 -11.14 -0.92 -12.61
CA GLN A 142 -11.98 -0.22 -13.61
C GLN A 142 -13.26 0.40 -13.04
N TYR A 143 -13.70 -0.02 -11.84
CA TYR A 143 -14.88 0.49 -11.14
C TYR A 143 -14.55 1.64 -10.18
N GLY A 144 -13.27 2.04 -10.10
CA GLY A 144 -12.81 3.07 -9.17
C GLY A 144 -12.57 2.57 -7.74
N CYS A 145 -12.73 1.28 -7.49
CA CYS A 145 -12.37 0.69 -6.20
C CYS A 145 -10.86 0.69 -6.02
N ALA A 146 -10.41 1.04 -4.82
CA ALA A 146 -9.00 1.16 -4.51
C ALA A 146 -8.62 0.34 -3.27
N ASP A 147 -7.39 -0.14 -3.25
CA ASP A 147 -6.76 -0.73 -2.08
C ASP A 147 -5.30 -0.28 -1.97
N THR A 148 -4.77 -0.30 -0.74
CA THR A 148 -3.46 0.28 -0.44
C THR A 148 -2.57 -0.71 0.31
N ALA A 149 -1.31 -0.83 -0.14
CA ALA A 149 -0.27 -1.60 0.52
C ALA A 149 0.91 -0.72 0.92
N TYR A 150 1.65 -1.14 1.95
CA TYR A 150 2.82 -0.44 2.45
C TYR A 150 3.99 -1.40 2.67
N LEU A 151 5.22 -0.94 2.41
CA LEU A 151 6.45 -1.65 2.71
C LEU A 151 7.56 -0.66 3.09
N GLY A 152 8.33 -0.97 4.13
CA GLY A 152 9.47 -0.16 4.55
C GLY A 152 10.73 -0.56 3.81
N ILE A 153 11.49 0.42 3.34
CA ILE A 153 12.81 0.28 2.72
C ILE A 153 13.83 1.01 3.57
N ASP A 154 14.98 0.38 3.82
CA ASP A 154 16.07 0.96 4.60
C ASP A 154 17.29 1.21 3.72
N ILE A 155 17.68 2.48 3.61
CA ILE A 155 18.89 2.91 2.90
C ILE A 155 19.91 3.30 3.96
N ASN A 156 20.85 2.41 4.22
CA ASN A 156 21.88 2.61 5.23
C ASN A 156 23.04 3.45 4.69
N ASP A 157 23.71 4.15 5.61
CA ASP A 157 25.01 4.72 5.32
C ASP A 157 25.99 3.59 4.97
N ASP A 158 26.85 3.89 4.00
CA ASP A 158 28.00 3.04 3.71
C ASP A 158 29.23 3.71 4.32
N PHE A 159 29.69 3.18 5.44
CA PHE A 159 30.92 3.64 6.10
C PHE A 159 32.02 2.62 5.84
N THR A 160 33.09 3.07 5.19
CA THR A 160 34.33 2.29 5.14
C THR A 160 35.45 3.11 5.76
N PHE A 161 36.09 2.58 6.80
CA PHE A 161 37.26 3.20 7.42
C PHE A 161 38.47 2.31 7.20
N TYR A 162 39.38 2.76 6.34
CA TYR A 162 40.68 2.13 6.18
C TYR A 162 41.74 3.00 6.86
N ALA A 163 42.38 2.44 7.88
CA ALA A 163 43.59 2.99 8.45
C ALA A 163 44.80 2.19 7.94
N PRO A 164 45.74 2.81 7.18
CA PRO A 164 46.95 2.12 6.76
C PRO A 164 47.74 1.65 7.99
N ASN A 165 48.37 0.48 7.89
CA ASN A 165 49.21 -0.06 8.97
C ASN A 165 50.66 0.46 8.93
N SER A 166 51.04 1.15 7.85
CA SER A 166 52.39 1.67 7.62
C SER A 166 52.36 2.83 6.63
N PHE A 167 53.36 3.70 6.73
CA PHE A 167 53.65 4.76 5.78
C PHE A 167 55.18 4.88 5.66
N THR A 168 55.68 5.32 4.51
CA THR A 168 57.12 5.42 4.21
C THR A 168 57.44 6.85 3.83
N PRO A 169 57.79 7.74 4.78
CA PRO A 169 58.03 9.16 4.51
C PRO A 169 59.42 9.36 3.86
N ASN A 170 59.58 8.94 2.61
CA ASN A 170 60.84 9.01 1.85
C ASN A 170 60.82 10.06 0.73
N GLY A 171 59.69 10.76 0.54
CA GLY A 171 59.51 11.81 -0.45
C GLY A 171 59.34 11.31 -1.88
N ASP A 172 58.97 10.04 -2.08
CA ASP A 172 58.73 9.46 -3.41
C ASP A 172 57.29 9.69 -3.93
N GLY A 173 56.46 10.37 -3.14
CA GLY A 173 55.07 10.67 -3.45
C GLY A 173 54.11 9.52 -3.18
N LYS A 174 54.57 8.38 -2.64
CA LYS A 174 53.76 7.20 -2.35
C LYS A 174 53.80 6.89 -0.86
N ASN A 175 52.64 6.88 -0.21
CA ASN A 175 52.50 6.57 1.22
C ASN A 175 53.42 7.42 2.12
N ASP A 176 53.74 8.66 1.72
CA ASP A 176 54.57 9.58 2.50
C ASP A 176 53.85 10.11 3.75
N THR A 177 52.52 10.03 3.76
CA THR A 177 51.67 10.48 4.86
C THR A 177 50.78 9.33 5.33
N TRP A 178 50.60 9.25 6.65
CA TRP A 178 49.58 8.39 7.24
C TRP A 178 48.26 9.15 7.27
N SER A 179 47.31 8.70 6.48
CA SER A 179 45.96 9.25 6.44
C SER A 179 44.97 8.09 6.28
N PRO A 180 44.00 7.92 7.20
CA PRO A 180 42.91 6.99 6.95
C PRO A 180 42.06 7.52 5.80
N TYR A 181 41.45 6.60 5.08
CA TYR A 181 40.58 6.91 3.96
C TYR A 181 39.41 5.95 3.90
N GLY A 182 38.37 6.35 3.18
CA GLY A 182 37.25 5.50 2.82
C GLY A 182 36.01 6.33 2.52
N ILE A 183 34.88 5.68 2.47
CA ILE A 183 33.58 6.27 2.10
C ILE A 183 32.89 6.74 3.39
N GLY A 184 32.38 7.97 3.36
CA GLY A 184 31.67 8.56 4.51
C GLY A 184 32.59 9.07 5.63
N ILE A 185 33.86 9.37 5.33
CA ILE A 185 34.83 9.96 6.27
C ILE A 185 35.56 11.12 5.62
N ASP A 186 35.33 12.32 6.14
CA ASP A 186 36.17 13.50 5.87
C ASP A 186 37.25 13.66 6.94
N ALA A 187 38.25 14.51 6.66
CA ALA A 187 39.37 14.78 7.57
C ALA A 187 38.96 15.33 8.96
N GLY A 188 37.69 15.77 9.11
CA GLY A 188 37.11 16.23 10.38
C GLY A 188 36.34 15.15 11.16
N ASP A 189 36.02 14.01 10.54
CA ASP A 189 35.17 12.97 11.14
C ASP A 189 35.96 12.02 12.04
N TYR A 190 37.29 12.12 12.02
CA TYR A 190 38.18 11.31 12.85
C TYR A 190 39.23 12.16 13.56
N ARG A 191 39.71 11.64 14.68
CA ARG A 191 40.90 12.15 15.38
C ARG A 191 41.92 11.03 15.52
N LEU A 192 43.17 11.31 15.14
CA LEU A 192 44.29 10.44 15.45
C LEU A 192 44.90 10.87 16.79
N LEU A 193 45.00 9.92 17.73
CA LEU A 193 45.70 10.12 18.99
C LEU A 193 46.83 9.10 19.06
N ILE A 194 48.07 9.57 19.18
CA ILE A 194 49.26 8.72 19.30
C ILE A 194 49.66 8.72 20.77
N TYR A 195 49.75 7.54 21.37
CA TYR A 195 50.14 7.40 22.77
C TYR A 195 51.50 6.71 22.89
N ASP A 196 52.30 7.13 23.86
CA ASP A 196 53.51 6.41 24.24
C ASP A 196 53.17 5.08 24.93
N ARG A 197 54.21 4.28 25.22
CA ARG A 197 54.07 3.01 25.94
C ARG A 197 53.49 3.14 27.37
N TRP A 198 53.37 4.36 27.88
CA TRP A 198 52.90 4.68 29.22
C TRP A 198 51.52 5.37 29.19
N GLY A 199 50.90 5.55 28.02
CA GLY A 199 49.58 6.14 27.85
C GLY A 199 49.56 7.67 27.80
N ASN A 200 50.70 8.34 27.61
CA ASN A 200 50.76 9.79 27.40
C ASN A 200 50.56 10.13 25.93
N LEU A 201 49.77 11.16 25.64
CA LEU A 201 49.58 11.67 24.28
C LEU A 201 50.89 12.31 23.78
N ILE A 202 51.33 11.95 22.57
CA ILE A 202 52.53 12.48 21.89
C ILE A 202 52.13 13.41 20.75
#